data_AF-A0A2G6NJ51-F1
#
_entry.id   AF-A0A2G6NJ51-F1
#
_cell.length_a   1.000
_cell.length_b   1.000
_cell.length_c   1.000
_cell.angle_alpha   90.00
_cell.angle_beta   90.00
_cell.angle_gamma   90.00
#
_symmetry.space_group_name_H-M   'P 1'
#
loop_
_entity.id
_entity.type
_entity.pdbx_description
1 polymer ?
#
loop_
_entity_poly.entity_id
_entity_poly.type
_entity_poly.pdbx_seq_one_letter_code
_entity_poly.pdbx_strand_id
1 'polypeptide(L)'
;FKIGDHRGIDEFVLNVMRKGKIPSFCTSCYREGRTGEHFMPYAKNAKIKYLCLPNAILTLKEYLLDYGSPEAVSLGDEVIPKHLASLEQNLPQVAHKVKKLISDMESGARDCHL
;
A
#
# COMPACT_ATOMS: atom_id res chain seq x y z
N PHE A 1 18.35 -23.65 -7.86
CA PHE A 1 17.30 -23.78 -6.82
C PHE A 1 16.05 -24.38 -7.45
N LYS A 2 15.06 -24.81 -6.67
CA LYS A 2 13.70 -25.16 -7.14
C LYS A 2 12.71 -24.18 -6.52
N ILE A 3 11.69 -23.78 -7.30
CA ILE A 3 10.61 -22.94 -6.79
C ILE A 3 9.78 -23.78 -5.82
N GLY A 4 9.54 -23.26 -4.61
CA GLY A 4 8.72 -23.92 -3.57
C GLY A 4 7.33 -23.31 -3.41
N ASP A 5 7.08 -22.15 -4.00
CA ASP A 5 5.80 -21.45 -4.00
C ASP A 5 5.42 -21.09 -5.44
N HIS A 6 4.35 -21.70 -5.93
CA HIS A 6 3.89 -21.58 -7.31
C HIS A 6 2.61 -20.75 -7.44
N ARG A 7 2.18 -20.11 -6.34
CA ARG A 7 0.94 -19.34 -6.31
C ARG A 7 1.02 -18.15 -7.26
N GLY A 8 -0.11 -17.82 -7.86
CA GLY A 8 -0.26 -16.59 -8.62
C GLY A 8 -0.19 -15.36 -7.69
N ILE A 9 0.09 -14.19 -8.27
CA ILE A 9 0.17 -12.95 -7.49
C ILE A 9 -1.15 -12.63 -6.77
N ASP A 10 -2.29 -12.86 -7.43
CA ASP A 10 -3.61 -12.61 -6.86
C ASP A 10 -3.92 -13.53 -5.67
N GLU A 11 -3.59 -14.82 -5.79
CA GLU A 11 -3.70 -15.78 -4.68
C GLU A 11 -2.81 -15.39 -3.49
N PHE A 12 -1.60 -14.91 -3.77
CA PHE A 12 -0.69 -14.41 -2.74
C PHE A 12 -1.27 -13.18 -2.03
N VAL A 13 -1.74 -12.18 -2.79
CA VAL A 13 -2.34 -10.94 -2.28
C VAL A 13 -3.55 -11.24 -1.40
N LEU A 14 -4.46 -12.11 -1.87
CA LEU A 14 -5.60 -12.60 -1.09
C LEU A 14 -5.18 -13.25 0.22
N ASN A 15 -4.16 -14.12 0.21
CA ASN A 15 -3.66 -14.78 1.41
C ASN A 15 -3.12 -13.77 2.44
N VAL A 16 -2.40 -12.75 1.99
CA VAL A 16 -1.89 -11.67 2.85
C VAL A 16 -3.05 -10.88 3.46
N MET A 17 -4.02 -10.47 2.64
CA MET A 17 -5.20 -9.71 3.09
C MET A 17 -6.08 -10.51 4.07
N ARG A 18 -6.32 -11.79 3.82
CA ARG A 18 -7.08 -12.68 4.72
C ARG A 18 -6.43 -12.84 6.10
N LYS A 19 -5.11 -12.64 6.19
CA LYS A 19 -4.35 -12.64 7.46
C LYS A 19 -4.38 -11.28 8.19
N GLY A 20 -5.18 -10.32 7.71
CA GLY A 20 -5.26 -8.97 8.27
C GLY A 20 -4.00 -8.13 8.04
N LYS A 21 -3.22 -8.46 7.01
CA LYS A 21 -2.01 -7.71 6.61
C LYS A 21 -2.27 -6.98 5.30
N ILE A 22 -1.50 -5.92 5.07
CA ILE A 22 -1.57 -5.12 3.83
C ILE A 22 -0.39 -5.48 2.91
N PRO A 23 -0.63 -6.10 1.74
CA PRO A 23 0.39 -6.23 0.71
C PRO A 23 0.74 -4.86 0.11
N SER A 24 1.95 -4.72 -0.45
CA SER A 24 2.39 -3.46 -1.04
C SER A 24 3.31 -3.69 -2.24
N PHE A 25 3.16 -2.84 -3.25
CA PHE A 25 4.04 -2.72 -4.41
C PHE A 25 4.79 -1.38 -4.41
N CYS A 26 4.97 -0.79 -3.22
CA CYS A 26 5.53 0.54 -3.05
C CYS A 26 6.98 0.63 -3.55
N THR A 27 7.22 1.67 -4.34
CA THR A 27 8.54 2.06 -4.84
C THR A 27 8.80 3.56 -4.60
N SER A 28 8.06 4.18 -3.68
CA SER A 28 8.12 5.63 -3.42
C SER A 28 9.45 6.09 -2.83
N CYS A 29 10.18 5.25 -2.08
CA CYS A 29 11.50 5.63 -1.57
C CYS A 29 12.51 5.85 -2.70
N TYR A 30 12.40 5.10 -3.80
CA TYR A 30 13.21 5.32 -4.98
C TYR A 30 12.87 6.65 -5.66
N ARG A 31 11.56 6.91 -5.89
CA ARG A 31 11.09 8.14 -6.56
C ARG A 31 11.38 9.42 -5.79
N GLU A 32 11.25 9.37 -4.46
CA GLU A 32 11.49 10.51 -3.58
C GLU A 32 12.98 10.66 -3.17
N GLY A 33 13.89 9.90 -3.78
CA GLY A 33 15.33 9.97 -3.46
C GLY A 33 15.69 9.52 -2.04
N ARG A 34 14.77 8.83 -1.33
CA ARG A 34 14.97 8.30 0.02
C ARG A 34 15.79 7.01 -0.05
N THR A 35 17.08 7.14 -0.35
CA THR A 35 18.04 6.04 -0.48
C THR A 35 19.24 6.26 0.44
N GLY A 36 19.97 5.20 0.79
CA GLY A 36 21.20 5.27 1.58
C GLY A 36 21.05 6.07 2.89
N GLU A 37 21.85 7.12 3.04
CA GLU A 37 21.85 7.99 4.22
C GLU A 37 20.57 8.80 4.39
N HIS A 38 19.82 9.07 3.33
CA HIS A 38 18.54 9.79 3.41
C HIS A 38 17.39 8.89 3.86
N PHE A 39 17.51 7.56 3.67
CA PHE A 39 16.53 6.59 4.18
C PHE A 39 16.71 6.32 5.69
N MET A 40 17.95 6.18 6.13
CA MET A 40 18.29 5.68 7.47
C MET A 40 17.65 6.45 8.63
N PRO A 41 17.53 7.79 8.62
CA PRO A 41 16.85 8.53 9.68
C PRO A 41 15.38 8.14 9.85
N TYR A 42 14.67 7.84 8.76
CA TYR A 42 13.27 7.40 8.84
C TYR A 42 13.15 6.01 9.45
N ALA A 43 14.03 5.09 9.03
CA ALA A 43 14.05 3.72 9.53
C ALA A 43 14.45 3.65 11.01
N LYS A 44 15.56 4.29 11.39
CA LYS A 44 16.11 4.23 12.76
C LYS A 44 15.20 4.90 13.79
N ASN A 45 14.49 5.96 13.41
CA ASN A 45 13.58 6.67 14.31
C ASN A 45 12.14 6.11 14.29
N ALA A 46 11.92 4.94 13.67
CA ALA A 46 10.59 4.32 13.51
C ALA A 46 9.52 5.24 12.88
N LYS A 47 9.94 6.28 12.16
CA LYS A 47 9.05 7.19 11.41
C LYS A 47 8.69 6.63 10.04
N ILE A 48 9.42 5.63 9.55
CA ILE A 48 9.20 5.02 8.23
C ILE A 48 7.78 4.45 8.07
N LYS A 49 7.15 3.98 9.15
CA LYS A 49 5.76 3.50 9.16
C LYS A 49 4.75 4.54 8.65
N TYR A 50 5.06 5.83 8.85
CA TYR A 50 4.25 6.96 8.41
C TYR A 50 4.35 7.25 6.91
N LEU A 51 5.29 6.63 6.22
CA LEU A 51 5.45 6.67 4.76
C LEU A 51 5.07 5.34 4.13
N CYS A 52 5.44 4.22 4.75
CA CYS A 52 5.18 2.89 4.21
C CYS A 52 3.70 2.50 4.26
N LEU A 53 2.99 2.74 5.37
CA LEU A 53 1.57 2.35 5.46
C LEU A 53 0.70 3.11 4.45
N PRO A 54 0.79 4.45 4.32
CA PRO A 54 0.08 5.17 3.27
C PRO A 54 0.38 4.65 1.85
N ASN A 55 1.66 4.46 1.53
CA ASN A 55 2.03 3.99 0.19
C ASN A 55 1.65 2.51 -0.06
N ALA A 56 1.53 1.70 0.99
CA ALA A 56 0.96 0.36 0.89
C ALA A 56 -0.52 0.40 0.54
N ILE A 57 -1.29 1.31 1.16
CA ILE A 57 -2.70 1.54 0.82
C ILE A 57 -2.83 1.96 -0.66
N LEU A 58 -2.03 2.93 -1.10
CA LEU A 58 -2.11 3.45 -2.47
C LEU A 58 -1.78 2.37 -3.50
N THR A 59 -0.65 1.67 -3.32
CA THR A 59 -0.23 0.64 -4.28
C THR A 59 -1.11 -0.62 -4.26
N LEU A 60 -1.73 -0.94 -3.12
CA LEU A 60 -2.75 -1.98 -3.09
C LEU A 60 -4.00 -1.54 -3.85
N LYS A 61 -4.50 -0.32 -3.63
CA LYS A 61 -5.68 0.18 -4.37
C LYS A 61 -5.43 0.19 -5.87
N GLU A 62 -4.25 0.63 -6.30
CA GLU A 62 -3.85 0.59 -7.71
C GLU A 62 -3.86 -0.84 -8.26
N TYR A 63 -3.24 -1.79 -7.54
CA TYR A 63 -3.26 -3.20 -7.92
C TYR A 63 -4.69 -3.74 -8.07
N LEU A 64 -5.60 -3.40 -7.15
CA LEU A 64 -6.99 -3.85 -7.18
C LEU A 64 -7.76 -3.28 -8.37
N LEU A 65 -7.49 -2.03 -8.75
CA LEU A 65 -8.11 -1.39 -9.91
C LEU A 65 -7.65 -2.00 -11.23
N ASP A 66 -6.37 -2.36 -11.34
CA ASP A 66 -5.76 -2.76 -12.61
C ASP A 66 -5.70 -4.27 -12.84
N TYR A 67 -5.54 -5.05 -11.77
CA TYR A 67 -5.18 -6.47 -11.87
C TYR A 67 -5.94 -7.38 -10.90
N GLY A 68 -6.61 -6.83 -9.89
CA GLY A 68 -7.27 -7.61 -8.85
C GLY A 68 -8.43 -8.43 -9.39
N SER A 69 -8.51 -9.70 -8.97
CA SER A 69 -9.73 -10.48 -9.19
C SER A 69 -10.93 -9.86 -8.45
N PRO A 70 -12.18 -10.16 -8.83
CA PRO A 70 -13.35 -9.68 -8.10
C PRO A 70 -13.32 -10.02 -6.60
N GLU A 71 -12.74 -11.17 -6.24
CA GLU A 71 -12.54 -11.56 -4.85
C GLU A 71 -11.49 -10.66 -4.16
N ALA A 72 -10.36 -10.39 -4.82
CA ALA A 72 -9.34 -9.50 -4.28
C ALA A 72 -9.88 -8.08 -4.07
N VAL A 73 -10.67 -7.57 -5.02
CA VAL A 73 -11.32 -6.26 -4.94
C VAL A 73 -12.26 -6.22 -3.73
N SER A 74 -13.17 -7.19 -3.61
CA SER A 74 -14.11 -7.25 -2.49
C SER A 74 -13.40 -7.30 -1.13
N LEU A 75 -12.34 -8.10 -1.00
CA LEU A 75 -11.58 -8.18 0.24
C LEU A 75 -10.76 -6.90 0.50
N GLY A 76 -10.24 -6.29 -0.56
CA GLY A 76 -9.54 -5.01 -0.51
C GLY A 76 -10.41 -3.87 0.00
N ASP A 77 -11.68 -3.83 -0.42
CA ASP A 77 -12.68 -2.86 0.05
C ASP A 77 -12.99 -3.01 1.56
N GLU A 78 -12.72 -4.17 2.15
CA GLU A 78 -12.79 -4.37 3.60
C GLU A 78 -11.47 -4.06 4.34
N VAL A 79 -10.33 -4.33 3.71
CA VAL A 79 -8.99 -4.21 4.32
C VAL A 79 -8.46 -2.79 4.30
N ILE A 80 -8.60 -2.08 3.17
CA ILE A 80 -8.10 -0.70 3.02
C ILE A 80 -8.70 0.25 4.07
N PRO A 81 -10.03 0.27 4.33
CA PRO A 81 -10.61 1.15 5.33
C PRO A 81 -10.07 0.92 6.74
N LYS A 82 -9.78 -0.34 7.12
CA LYS A 82 -9.22 -0.67 8.44
C LYS A 82 -7.83 -0.04 8.63
N HIS A 83 -6.98 -0.13 7.62
CA HIS A 83 -5.65 0.49 7.64
C HIS A 83 -5.72 2.02 7.55
N LEU A 84 -6.67 2.55 6.79
CA LEU A 84 -6.90 3.98 6.68
C LEU A 84 -7.39 4.59 7.99
N ALA A 85 -8.27 3.91 8.74
CA ALA A 85 -8.71 4.35 10.06
C ALA A 85 -7.54 4.44 11.05
N SER A 86 -6.61 3.48 11.02
CA SER A 86 -5.37 3.55 11.80
C SER A 86 -4.53 4.77 11.40
N LEU A 87 -4.46 5.09 10.11
CA LEU A 87 -3.74 6.26 9.62
C LEU A 87 -4.43 7.56 10.07
N GLU A 88 -5.75 7.64 10.05
CA GLU A 88 -6.52 8.81 10.50
C GLU A 88 -6.27 9.13 11.97
N GLN A 89 -6.24 8.10 12.82
CA GLN A 89 -5.99 8.26 14.26
C GLN A 89 -4.59 8.81 14.57
N ASN A 90 -3.59 8.42 13.77
CA ASN A 90 -2.19 8.75 14.05
C ASN A 90 -1.66 9.93 13.22
N LEU A 91 -2.21 10.14 12.01
CA LEU A 91 -1.76 11.10 11.00
C LEU A 91 -2.94 11.59 10.13
N PRO A 92 -3.88 12.36 10.67
CA PRO A 92 -5.11 12.74 9.98
C PRO A 92 -4.86 13.49 8.65
N GLN A 93 -3.83 14.33 8.60
CA GLN A 93 -3.47 15.06 7.38
C GLN A 93 -2.97 14.13 6.26
N VAL A 94 -2.21 13.10 6.63
CA VAL A 94 -1.72 12.10 5.67
C VAL A 94 -2.87 11.23 5.20
N ALA A 95 -3.78 10.83 6.09
CA ALA A 95 -4.97 10.08 5.71
C ALA A 95 -5.87 10.85 4.73
N HIS A 96 -6.07 12.15 4.95
CA HIS A 96 -6.81 13.01 4.01
C HIS A 96 -6.15 13.04 2.62
N LYS A 97 -4.82 13.20 2.56
CA LYS A 97 -4.08 13.13 1.30
C LYS A 97 -4.22 11.77 0.60
N VAL A 98 -4.12 10.67 1.35
CA VAL A 98 -4.31 9.31 0.81
C VAL A 98 -5.70 9.12 0.22
N LYS A 99 -6.76 9.59 0.90
CA LYS A 99 -8.13 9.53 0.37
C LYS A 99 -8.28 10.26 -0.95
N LYS A 100 -7.68 11.44 -1.07
CA LYS A 100 -7.69 12.19 -2.32
C LYS A 100 -6.99 11.41 -3.43
N LEU A 101 -5.79 10.89 -3.18
CA LEU A 101 -5.04 10.09 -4.15
C LEU A 101 -5.80 8.82 -4.57
N ILE A 102 -6.53 8.17 -3.66
CA ILE A 102 -7.43 7.05 -4.01
C ILE A 102 -8.51 7.49 -5.01
N SER A 103 -9.16 8.62 -4.76
CA SER A 103 -10.16 9.18 -5.68
C SER A 103 -9.56 9.54 -7.04
N ASP A 104 -8.33 10.06 -7.06
CA ASP A 104 -7.62 10.38 -8.29
C ASP A 104 -7.32 9.09 -9.09
N MET A 105 -6.96 7.98 -8.41
CA MET A 105 -6.73 6.67 -9.05
C MET A 105 -7.99 6.04 -9.64
N GLU A 106 -9.13 6.20 -8.97
CA GLU A 106 -10.44 5.79 -9.51
C GLU A 106 -10.81 6.59 -10.77
N SER A 107 -10.24 7.78 -10.93
CA SER A 107 -10.37 8.61 -12.15
C SER A 107 -9.29 8.33 -13.20
N GLY A 108 -8.42 7.34 -12.98
CA GLY A 108 -7.40 6.90 -13.94
C GLY A 108 -5.97 7.34 -13.63
N ALA A 109 -5.71 8.09 -12.55
CA ALA A 109 -4.34 8.39 -12.15
C ALA A 109 -3.60 7.10 -11.72
N ARG A 110 -2.30 7.02 -11.97
CA ARG A 110 -1.44 5.90 -11.56
C ARG A 110 -0.15 6.43 -10.95
N ASP A 111 0.56 5.56 -10.24
CA ASP A 111 1.80 5.86 -9.55
C ASP A 111 1.66 6.96 -8.48
N CYS A 112 0.56 6.91 -7.73
CA CYS A 112 0.32 7.85 -6.65
C CYS A 112 1.15 7.50 -5.41
N HIS A 113 2.00 8.42 -4.94
CA HIS A 113 2.84 8.21 -3.77
C HIS A 113 3.01 9.45 -2.86
N LEU A 114 3.54 9.18 -1.66
CA LEU A 114 3.96 10.17 -0.66
C LEU A 114 5.47 10.25 -0.49
#